data_AF-A0A7Y7TK79-F1
#
_entry.id   AF-A0A7Y7TK79-F1
#
_cell.length_a   1.000
_cell.length_b   1.000
_cell.length_c   1.000
_cell.angle_alpha   90.00
_cell.angle_beta   90.00
_cell.angle_gamma   90.00
#
_symmetry.space_group_name_H-M   'P 1'
#
loop_
_entity.id
_entity.type
_entity.pdbx_description
1 polymer ?
#
loop_
_entity_poly.entity_id
_entity_poly.type
_entity_poly.pdbx_seq_one_letter_code
_entity_poly.pdbx_strand_id
1 'polypeptide(L)'
;MNKLEIKKKLFDACINRQNEVINNLKDLMKDAQESANDYGMPKDRYDSYRMQILRKRDMYGQQLEKALEEIDVLKKIDISKENKEVSFGSVVFTDEQKLFISISIGKVEVEGETYYAVSVKVPFYEVIKGKKQGDTFEFRGKQNKVLEVF
;
A
#
# COMPACT_ATOMS: atom_id res chain seq x y z
N MET A 1 23.56 -0.29 -9.94
CA MET A 1 22.99 0.25 -8.69
C MET A 1 22.98 -0.85 -7.65
N ASN A 2 23.15 -0.55 -6.37
CA ASN A 2 23.06 -1.59 -5.35
C ASN A 2 21.59 -1.99 -5.15
N LYS A 3 21.29 -3.28 -5.22
CA LYS A 3 19.95 -3.85 -5.00
C LYS A 3 19.29 -3.36 -3.71
N LEU A 4 20.08 -3.29 -2.64
CA LEU A 4 19.60 -2.83 -1.33
C LEU A 4 19.28 -1.32 -1.33
N GLU A 5 19.95 -0.52 -2.15
CA GLU A 5 19.62 0.91 -2.29
C GLU A 5 18.28 1.12 -2.99
N ILE A 6 18.01 0.36 -4.07
CA ILE A 6 16.71 0.39 -4.77
C ILE A 6 15.60 -0.02 -3.79
N LYS A 7 15.81 -1.14 -3.10
CA LYS A 7 14.86 -1.66 -2.11
C LYS A 7 14.56 -0.64 -1.00
N LYS A 8 15.59 0.02 -0.48
CA LYS A 8 15.45 1.10 0.50
C LYS A 8 14.66 2.28 -0.06
N LYS A 9 14.98 2.76 -1.26
CA LYS A 9 14.24 3.86 -1.91
C LYS A 9 12.76 3.52 -2.12
N LEU A 10 12.46 2.30 -2.54
CA LEU A 10 11.08 1.82 -2.69
C LEU A 10 10.37 1.79 -1.34
N PHE A 11 11.01 1.24 -0.31
CA PHE A 11 10.48 1.22 1.04
C PHE A 11 10.18 2.63 1.57
N ASP A 12 11.13 3.55 1.46
CA ASP A 12 10.99 4.93 1.92
C ASP A 12 9.85 5.65 1.16
N ALA A 13 9.77 5.47 -0.16
CA ALA A 13 8.67 6.01 -0.96
C ALA A 13 7.32 5.44 -0.53
N CYS A 14 7.26 4.15 -0.22
CA CYS A 14 6.06 3.49 0.29
C CYS A 14 5.64 4.04 1.66
N ILE A 15 6.60 4.21 2.58
CA ILE A 15 6.36 4.76 3.92
C ILE A 15 5.84 6.20 3.82
N ASN A 16 6.46 7.03 2.99
CA ASN A 16 6.05 8.42 2.82
C ASN A 16 4.61 8.52 2.30
N ARG A 17 4.29 7.75 1.25
CA ARG A 17 2.94 7.74 0.67
C ARG A 17 1.89 7.21 1.64
N GLN A 18 2.21 6.21 2.44
CA GLN A 18 1.29 5.72 3.48
C GLN A 18 1.08 6.75 4.59
N ASN A 19 2.12 7.47 5.00
CA ASN A 19 2.00 8.56 5.97
C ASN A 19 1.17 9.73 5.44
N GLU A 20 1.28 10.08 4.16
CA GLU A 20 0.43 11.08 3.51
C GLU A 20 -1.05 10.67 3.59
N VAL A 21 -1.36 9.40 3.29
CA VAL A 21 -2.72 8.86 3.41
C VAL A 21 -3.23 8.95 4.86
N ILE A 22 -2.41 8.54 5.83
CA ILE A 22 -2.75 8.62 7.27
C ILE A 22 -3.04 10.05 7.70
N ASN A 23 -2.19 11.01 7.30
CA ASN A 23 -2.36 12.41 7.67
C ASN A 23 -3.62 12.99 7.04
N ASN A 24 -3.85 12.75 5.74
CA ASN A 24 -5.07 13.20 5.06
C ASN A 24 -6.34 12.62 5.71
N LEU A 25 -6.34 11.34 6.11
CA LEU A 25 -7.48 10.73 6.79
C LEU A 25 -7.74 11.34 8.18
N LYS A 26 -6.67 11.70 8.91
CA LYS A 26 -6.79 12.42 10.20
C LYS A 26 -7.42 13.80 10.00
N ASP A 27 -6.96 14.53 8.99
CA ASP A 27 -7.48 15.86 8.67
C ASP A 27 -8.96 15.78 8.26
N LEU A 28 -9.32 14.87 7.36
CA LEU A 28 -10.72 14.63 6.95
C LEU A 28 -11.63 14.24 8.12
N MET A 29 -11.14 13.41 9.04
CA MET A 29 -11.88 13.02 10.24
C MET A 29 -12.08 14.21 11.18
N LYS A 30 -11.04 15.04 11.35
CA LYS A 30 -11.08 16.27 12.16
C LYS A 30 -12.07 17.27 11.57
N ASP A 31 -11.99 17.54 10.27
CA ASP A 31 -12.88 18.46 9.56
C ASP A 31 -14.36 18.03 9.68
N ALA A 32 -14.63 16.73 9.56
CA ALA A 32 -15.97 16.19 9.78
C ALA A 32 -16.44 16.39 11.23
N GLN A 33 -15.56 16.23 12.22
CA GLN A 33 -15.88 16.47 13.62
C GLN A 33 -16.14 17.96 13.90
N GLU A 34 -15.33 18.86 13.33
CA GLU A 34 -15.50 20.31 13.46
C GLU A 34 -16.80 20.77 12.79
N SER A 35 -17.09 20.29 11.58
CA SER A 35 -18.37 20.55 10.90
C SER A 35 -19.58 20.11 11.73
N ALA A 36 -19.47 18.98 12.44
CA ALA A 36 -20.51 18.56 13.36
C ALA A 36 -20.60 19.54 14.55
N ASN A 37 -19.48 19.95 15.13
CA ASN A 37 -19.50 20.87 16.26
C ASN A 37 -20.13 22.23 15.89
N ASP A 38 -19.77 22.78 14.73
CA ASP A 38 -20.29 24.04 14.20
C ASP A 38 -21.78 23.98 13.89
N TYR A 39 -22.25 22.84 13.38
CA TYR A 39 -23.69 22.63 13.17
C TYR A 39 -24.49 22.60 14.49
N GLY A 40 -23.84 22.24 15.59
CA GLY A 40 -24.43 22.24 16.93
C GLY A 40 -25.31 21.02 17.22
N MET A 41 -26.23 21.18 18.18
CA MET A 41 -27.12 20.10 18.61
C MET A 41 -28.07 19.66 17.48
N PRO A 42 -28.50 18.38 17.46
CA PRO A 42 -29.53 17.92 16.53
C PRO A 42 -30.78 18.81 16.63
N LYS A 43 -31.28 19.31 15.50
CA LYS A 43 -32.48 20.16 15.47
C LYS A 43 -33.75 19.38 15.73
N ASP A 44 -33.75 18.09 15.39
CA ASP A 44 -34.78 17.11 15.73
C ASP A 44 -34.17 15.70 15.82
N ARG A 45 -35.01 14.69 16.15
CA ARG A 45 -34.59 13.28 16.28
C ARG A 45 -34.06 12.66 14.98
N TYR A 46 -34.37 13.25 13.84
CA TYR A 46 -34.07 12.79 12.50
C TYR A 46 -33.15 13.73 11.73
N ASP A 47 -32.33 14.54 12.42
CA ASP A 47 -31.41 15.50 11.80
C ASP A 47 -30.42 14.81 10.84
N SER A 48 -30.86 14.67 9.59
CA SER A 48 -30.20 13.85 8.58
C SER A 48 -28.86 14.45 8.18
N TYR A 49 -28.74 15.77 8.25
CA TYR A 49 -27.52 16.47 7.89
C TYR A 49 -26.41 16.21 8.93
N ARG A 50 -26.73 16.37 10.23
CA ARG A 50 -25.78 16.03 11.30
C ARG A 50 -25.39 14.56 11.26
N MET A 51 -26.35 13.66 11.06
CA MET A 51 -26.07 12.22 10.94
C MET A 51 -25.15 11.90 9.77
N GLN A 52 -25.30 12.58 8.63
CA GLN A 52 -24.40 12.39 7.49
C GLN A 52 -22.96 12.81 7.81
N ILE A 53 -22.76 13.93 8.52
CA ILE A 53 -21.44 14.38 8.93
C ILE A 53 -20.77 13.35 9.85
N LEU A 54 -21.50 12.86 10.85
CA LEU A 54 -20.96 11.86 11.78
C LEU A 54 -20.65 10.53 11.08
N ARG A 55 -21.50 10.09 10.12
CA ARG A 55 -21.20 8.91 9.29
C ARG A 55 -19.93 9.08 8.46
N LYS A 56 -19.68 10.28 7.91
CA LYS A 56 -18.42 10.58 7.21
C LYS A 56 -17.22 10.47 8.14
N ARG A 57 -17.30 11.05 9.34
CA ARG A 57 -16.26 10.93 10.36
C ARG A 57 -15.97 9.46 10.68
N ASP A 58 -17.00 8.66 10.92
CA ASP A 58 -16.84 7.24 11.27
C ASP A 58 -16.25 6.44 10.10
N MET A 59 -16.66 6.74 8.87
CA MET A 59 -16.06 6.16 7.67
C MET A 59 -14.56 6.49 7.55
N TYR A 60 -14.17 7.75 7.78
CA TYR A 60 -12.75 8.13 7.77
C TYR A 60 -11.98 7.45 8.91
N GLY A 61 -12.58 7.27 10.09
CA GLY A 61 -12.01 6.52 11.20
C GLY A 61 -11.69 5.06 10.82
N GLN A 62 -12.62 4.37 10.17
CA GLN A 62 -12.41 3.00 9.68
C GLN A 62 -11.31 2.91 8.60
N GLN A 63 -11.21 3.93 7.74
CA GLN A 63 -10.13 3.99 6.74
C GLN A 63 -8.77 4.26 7.41
N LEU A 64 -8.73 5.12 8.42
CA LEU A 64 -7.52 5.43 9.19
C LEU A 64 -6.99 4.20 9.92
N GLU A 65 -7.86 3.41 10.54
CA GLU A 65 -7.49 2.15 11.20
C GLU A 65 -6.79 1.19 10.22
N LYS A 66 -7.37 0.99 9.03
CA LYS A 66 -6.75 0.16 7.98
C LYS A 66 -5.41 0.71 7.51
N ALA A 67 -5.31 2.03 7.32
CA ALA A 67 -4.07 2.66 6.90
C ALA A 67 -2.96 2.51 7.95
N LEU A 68 -3.31 2.50 9.24
CA LEU A 68 -2.39 2.25 10.35
C LEU A 68 -1.94 0.76 10.40
N GLU A 69 -2.85 -0.18 10.16
CA GLU A 69 -2.47 -1.60 10.04
C GLU A 69 -1.48 -1.83 8.89
N GLU A 70 -1.71 -1.18 7.74
CA GLU A 70 -0.86 -1.29 6.56
C GLU A 70 0.54 -0.72 6.80
N ILE A 71 0.68 0.42 7.50
CA ILE A 71 2.00 0.96 7.82
C ILE A 71 2.77 0.05 8.78
N ASP A 72 2.08 -0.61 9.72
CA ASP A 72 2.69 -1.59 10.61
C ASP A 72 3.12 -2.86 9.89
N VAL A 73 2.37 -3.29 8.87
CA VAL A 73 2.81 -4.35 7.96
C VAL A 73 4.04 -3.92 7.19
N LEU A 74 4.05 -2.72 6.60
CA LEU A 74 5.17 -2.21 5.83
C LEU A 74 6.47 -2.18 6.65
N LYS A 75 6.40 -1.69 7.90
CA LYS A 75 7.54 -1.64 8.84
C LYS A 75 8.15 -3.00 9.20
N LYS A 76 7.49 -4.11 8.91
CA LYS A 76 8.04 -5.46 9.12
C LYS A 76 9.03 -5.88 8.02
N ILE A 77 9.14 -5.12 6.93
CA ILE A 77 10.09 -5.42 5.86
C ILE A 77 11.52 -5.14 6.33
N ASP A 78 12.36 -6.17 6.24
CA ASP A 78 13.79 -6.04 6.42
C ASP A 78 14.45 -5.58 5.11
N ILE A 79 14.78 -4.30 5.03
CA ILE A 79 15.43 -3.68 3.86
C ILE A 79 16.92 -4.03 3.74
N SER A 80 17.53 -4.62 4.77
CA SER A 80 18.95 -5.00 4.76
C SER A 80 19.17 -6.40 4.17
N LYS A 81 18.11 -7.21 4.12
CA LYS A 81 18.15 -8.57 3.62
C LYS A 81 17.92 -8.63 2.12
N GLU A 82 18.78 -9.34 1.40
CA GLU A 82 18.53 -9.73 0.01
C GLU A 82 17.65 -11.00 -0.03
N ASN A 83 16.52 -10.94 -0.72
CA ASN A 83 15.61 -12.06 -0.89
C ASN A 83 16.06 -12.95 -2.06
N LYS A 84 16.13 -14.27 -1.85
CA LYS A 84 16.47 -15.24 -2.92
C LYS A 84 15.25 -15.77 -3.68
N GLU A 85 14.06 -15.55 -3.13
CA GLU A 85 12.78 -16.00 -3.68
C GLU A 85 11.70 -14.96 -3.40
N VAL A 86 10.68 -14.96 -4.25
CA VAL A 86 9.57 -14.00 -4.16
C VAL A 86 8.83 -14.19 -2.83
N SER A 87 8.95 -13.19 -1.97
CA SER A 87 8.47 -13.21 -0.59
C SER A 87 8.15 -11.79 -0.12
N PHE A 88 7.48 -11.65 1.03
CA PHE A 88 7.21 -10.32 1.58
C PHE A 88 8.52 -9.55 1.77
N GLY A 89 8.55 -8.31 1.28
CA GLY A 89 9.73 -7.46 1.25
C GLY A 89 10.64 -7.64 0.04
N SER A 90 10.42 -8.61 -0.86
CA SER A 90 11.27 -8.77 -2.05
C SER A 90 10.91 -7.78 -3.16
N VAL A 91 11.91 -7.32 -3.89
CA VAL A 91 11.79 -6.67 -5.20
C VAL A 91 11.92 -7.76 -6.27
N VAL A 92 11.02 -7.74 -7.26
CA VAL A 92 10.93 -8.78 -8.29
C VAL A 92 10.89 -8.12 -9.66
N PHE A 93 11.80 -8.51 -10.53
CA PHE A 93 11.77 -8.10 -11.93
C PHE A 93 11.19 -9.23 -12.76
N THR A 94 10.20 -8.91 -13.57
CA THR A 94 9.58 -9.82 -14.54
C THR A 94 9.73 -9.23 -15.95
N ASP A 95 9.43 -10.02 -16.96
CA ASP A 95 9.46 -9.55 -18.36
C ASP A 95 8.51 -8.36 -18.61
N GLU A 96 7.39 -8.29 -17.87
CA GLU A 96 6.38 -7.25 -18.05
C GLU A 96 6.56 -6.05 -17.12
N GLN A 97 6.97 -6.27 -15.86
CA GLN A 97 6.96 -5.22 -14.83
C GLN A 97 7.93 -5.47 -13.67
N LYS A 98 8.29 -4.38 -12.98
CA LYS A 98 9.06 -4.38 -11.74
C LYS A 98 8.13 -4.24 -10.55
N LEU A 99 8.33 -5.08 -9.55
CA LEU A 99 7.40 -5.23 -8.43
C LEU A 99 8.15 -5.07 -7.12
N PHE A 100 7.46 -4.53 -6.13
CA PHE A 100 7.87 -4.56 -4.74
C PHE A 100 6.78 -5.24 -3.92
N ILE A 101 7.08 -6.40 -3.34
CA ILE A 101 6.11 -7.18 -2.59
C ILE A 101 5.98 -6.58 -1.19
N SER A 102 4.96 -5.78 -0.95
CA SER A 102 4.75 -5.03 0.28
C SER A 102 3.25 -4.87 0.60
N ILE A 103 2.73 -3.65 0.58
CA ILE A 103 1.32 -3.31 0.69
C ILE A 103 0.84 -2.74 -0.66
N SER A 104 -0.48 -2.62 -0.84
CA SER A 104 -1.06 -2.17 -2.10
C SER A 104 -1.00 -0.64 -2.28
N ILE A 105 0.20 -0.11 -2.54
CA ILE A 105 0.39 1.33 -2.81
C ILE A 105 0.19 1.66 -4.30
N GLY A 106 0.43 0.69 -5.17
CA GLY A 106 0.34 0.87 -6.61
C GLY A 106 1.66 1.36 -7.23
N LYS A 107 1.58 2.31 -8.17
CA LYS A 107 2.74 2.79 -8.93
C LYS A 107 3.67 3.63 -8.04
N VAL A 108 4.95 3.30 -8.06
CA VAL A 108 6.04 4.02 -7.38
C VAL A 108 7.15 4.28 -8.40
N GLU A 109 7.59 5.52 -8.52
CA GLU A 109 8.70 5.88 -9.40
C GLU A 109 9.97 6.07 -8.57
N VAL A 110 11.03 5.35 -8.94
CA VAL A 110 12.36 5.48 -8.33
C VAL A 110 13.35 5.66 -9.47
N GLU A 111 13.99 6.83 -9.49
CA GLU A 111 15.03 7.18 -10.47
C GLU A 111 14.62 7.03 -11.94
N GLY A 112 13.38 7.42 -12.27
CA GLY A 112 12.86 7.35 -13.63
C GLY A 112 12.38 5.96 -14.04
N GLU A 113 12.48 4.96 -13.16
CA GLU A 113 11.91 3.64 -13.38
C GLU A 113 10.61 3.45 -12.60
N THR A 114 9.66 2.74 -13.22
CA THR A 114 8.37 2.43 -12.60
C THR A 114 8.41 1.06 -11.91
N TYR A 115 8.01 1.05 -10.65
CA TYR A 115 7.80 -0.12 -9.82
C TYR A 115 6.35 -0.17 -9.36
N TYR A 116 5.84 -1.37 -9.11
CA TYR A 116 4.51 -1.57 -8.55
C TYR A 116 4.61 -2.21 -7.18
N ALA A 117 4.23 -1.45 -6.14
CA ALA A 117 4.11 -1.95 -4.78
C ALA A 117 2.79 -2.72 -4.63
N VAL A 118 2.91 -4.04 -4.45
CA VAL A 118 1.79 -4.98 -4.47
C VAL A 118 1.73 -5.79 -3.18
N SER A 119 0.53 -6.01 -2.66
CA SER A 119 0.32 -6.82 -1.47
C SER A 119 0.42 -8.32 -1.75
N VAL A 120 0.86 -9.08 -0.75
CA VAL A 120 0.75 -10.55 -0.74
C VAL A 120 -0.69 -11.08 -0.88
N LYS A 121 -1.71 -10.21 -0.72
CA LYS A 121 -3.13 -10.57 -0.84
C LYS A 121 -3.64 -10.57 -2.30
N VAL A 122 -2.86 -10.08 -3.27
CA VAL A 122 -3.33 -10.01 -4.66
C VAL A 122 -3.18 -11.36 -5.40
N PRO A 123 -4.09 -11.73 -6.31
CA PRO A 123 -4.01 -13.02 -7.04
C PRO A 123 -2.71 -13.21 -7.81
N PHE A 124 -2.12 -12.10 -8.27
CA PHE A 124 -0.84 -12.13 -8.98
C PHE A 124 0.31 -12.63 -8.08
N TYR A 125 0.32 -12.28 -6.80
CA TYR A 125 1.35 -12.73 -5.87
C TYR A 125 1.33 -14.24 -5.68
N GLU A 126 0.14 -14.85 -5.55
CA GLU A 126 0.01 -16.30 -5.36
C GLU A 126 0.65 -17.12 -6.49
N VAL A 127 0.67 -16.57 -7.71
CA VAL A 127 1.28 -17.23 -8.88
C VAL A 127 2.80 -17.18 -8.86
N ILE A 128 3.38 -16.10 -8.33
CA ILE A 128 4.83 -15.88 -8.31
C ILE A 128 5.49 -16.20 -6.96
N LYS A 129 4.70 -16.45 -5.91
CA LYS A 129 5.18 -16.74 -4.56
C LYS A 129 6.18 -17.91 -4.55
N GLY A 130 7.34 -17.70 -3.92
CA GLY A 130 8.40 -18.71 -3.81
C GLY A 130 9.20 -18.96 -5.09
N LYS A 131 8.86 -18.29 -6.21
CA LYS A 131 9.66 -18.35 -7.44
C LYS A 131 11.01 -17.68 -7.24
N LYS A 132 11.99 -18.13 -8.02
CA LYS A 132 13.37 -17.63 -8.00
C LYS A 132 13.73 -17.05 -9.35
N GLN A 133 14.86 -16.36 -9.41
CA GLN A 133 15.44 -15.91 -10.66
C GLN A 133 15.56 -17.08 -11.65
N GLY A 134 15.06 -16.88 -12.87
CA GLY A 134 15.06 -17.89 -13.93
C GLY A 134 13.75 -18.66 -14.07
N ASP A 135 12.92 -18.70 -13.03
CA ASP A 135 11.66 -19.43 -13.07
C ASP A 135 10.64 -18.76 -14.02
N THR A 136 9.79 -19.59 -14.61
CA THR A 136 8.65 -19.14 -15.42
C THR A 136 7.34 -19.35 -14.69
N PHE A 137 6.35 -18.53 -15.04
CA PHE A 137 4.99 -18.60 -14.54
C PHE A 137 4.01 -18.13 -15.62
N GLU A 138 2.76 -18.56 -15.52
CA GLU A 138 1.70 -18.11 -16.40
C GLU A 138 0.70 -17.28 -15.61
N PHE A 139 0.37 -16.09 -16.12
CA PHE A 139 -0.66 -15.25 -15.54
C PHE A 139 -1.53 -14.67 -16.66
N ARG A 140 -2.86 -14.85 -16.55
CA ARG A 140 -3.84 -14.37 -17.54
C ARG A 140 -3.55 -14.83 -18.98
N GLY A 141 -3.13 -16.09 -19.15
CA GLY A 141 -2.86 -16.67 -20.47
C GLY A 141 -1.54 -16.22 -21.10
N LYS A 142 -0.66 -15.54 -20.35
CA LYS A 142 0.67 -15.12 -20.80
C LYS A 142 1.76 -15.77 -19.96
N GLN A 143 2.73 -16.36 -20.65
CA GLN A 143 3.94 -16.87 -20.01
C GLN A 143 4.90 -15.71 -19.73
N ASN A 144 5.40 -15.64 -18.50
CA ASN A 144 6.33 -14.65 -18.00
C ASN A 144 7.49 -15.34 -17.28
N LYS A 145 8.61 -14.65 -17.15
CA LYS A 145 9.80 -15.09 -16.43
C LYS A 145 10.14 -14.13 -15.31
N VAL A 146 10.63 -14.69 -14.21
CA VAL A 146 11.29 -13.94 -13.14
C VAL A 146 12.74 -13.69 -13.56
N LEU A 147 13.06 -12.43 -13.86
CA LEU A 147 14.39 -12.00 -14.29
C LEU A 147 15.33 -11.80 -13.11
N GLU A 148 14.80 -11.33 -11.97
CA GLU A 148 15.60 -11.03 -10.79
C GLU A 148 14.72 -11.00 -9.53
N VAL A 149 15.29 -11.37 -8.38
CA VAL A 149 14.68 -11.23 -7.05
C VAL A 149 15.74 -10.75 -6.06
N PHE A 150 15.42 -9.78 -5.21
CA PHE A 150 16.27 -9.27 -4.14
C PHE A 150 15.52 -8.59 -2.99
#